data_AF-A0A7J4V2D1-F1
#
_entry.id   AF-A0A7J4V2D1-F1
#
_cell.length_a   1.000
_cell.length_b   1.000
_cell.length_c   1.000
_cell.angle_alpha   90.00
_cell.angle_beta   90.00
_cell.angle_gamma   90.00
#
_symmetry.space_group_name_H-M   'P 1'
#
loop_
_entity.id
_entity.type
_entity.pdbx_description
1 polymer ?
#
loop_
_entity_poly.entity_id
_entity_poly.type
_entity_poly.pdbx_seq_one_letter_code
_entity_poly.pdbx_strand_id
1 'polypeptide(L)'
;MIDPYMCDDADVVLITLGTVSSTAHEVVDDMRAEGKKVGLVKQRFWRPYPAKQLRAIAEKVKAVGVFDRAVSYGVAGPSFIEFRNAAYGLDVPTMDFIGGLGGNDVTLADIRLIYERLLEAAKTGKPRREVTWLNTRGVEQ
;
A
#
# COMPACT_ATOMS: atom_id res chain seq x y z
N MET A 1 -0.91 9.49 -14.69
CA MET A 1 -0.07 8.29 -14.45
C MET A 1 -0.45 7.57 -13.18
N ILE A 2 -0.75 8.32 -12.12
CA ILE A 2 -1.43 7.82 -10.93
C ILE A 2 -2.83 8.45 -10.85
N ASP A 3 -3.68 7.85 -10.04
CA ASP A 3 -5.06 8.28 -9.77
C ASP A 3 -5.26 8.26 -8.25
N PRO A 4 -4.98 9.39 -7.56
CA PRO A 4 -5.10 9.50 -6.10
C PRO A 4 -6.56 9.66 -5.67
N TYR A 5 -6.91 9.03 -4.55
CA TYR A 5 -8.24 9.07 -3.94
C TYR A 5 -8.11 9.32 -2.44
N MET A 6 -8.75 10.40 -1.95
CA MET A 6 -8.70 10.82 -0.55
C MET A 6 -7.27 10.96 0.00
N CYS A 7 -6.36 11.60 -0.75
CA CYS A 7 -4.94 11.72 -0.37
C CYS A 7 -4.56 13.08 0.26
N ASP A 8 -5.38 14.12 0.13
CA ASP A 8 -4.98 15.50 0.51
C ASP A 8 -4.73 15.67 2.01
N ASP A 9 -5.50 14.96 2.84
CA ASP A 9 -5.41 14.99 4.30
C ASP A 9 -5.05 13.62 4.92
N ALA A 10 -4.64 12.65 4.08
CA ALA A 10 -4.40 11.28 4.51
C ALA A 10 -3.19 11.19 5.44
N ASP A 11 -3.36 10.47 6.55
CA ASP A 11 -2.24 10.03 7.38
C ASP A 11 -1.49 8.88 6.73
N VAL A 12 -2.20 7.99 6.01
CA VAL A 12 -1.60 6.83 5.35
C VAL A 12 -2.17 6.60 3.97
N VAL A 13 -1.38 6.07 3.05
CA VAL A 13 -1.81 5.78 1.68
C VAL A 13 -1.45 4.36 1.28
N LEU A 14 -2.38 3.66 0.63
CA LEU A 14 -2.11 2.39 -0.05
C LEU A 14 -1.98 2.61 -1.56
N ILE A 15 -0.86 2.20 -2.15
CA ILE A 15 -0.63 2.20 -3.59
C ILE A 15 -1.04 0.82 -4.13
N THR A 16 -1.87 0.82 -5.17
CA THR A 16 -2.39 -0.41 -5.79
C THR A 16 -2.26 -0.36 -7.30
N LEU A 17 -2.28 -1.55 -7.92
CA LEU A 17 -2.33 -1.73 -9.37
C LEU A 17 -3.47 -2.69 -9.72
N GLY A 18 -4.25 -2.37 -10.77
CA GLY A 18 -5.25 -3.27 -11.32
C GLY A 18 -6.56 -3.34 -10.53
N THR A 19 -7.11 -4.54 -10.37
CA THR A 19 -8.49 -4.77 -9.88
C THR A 19 -8.65 -4.55 -8.39
N VAL A 20 -7.60 -4.76 -7.59
CA VAL A 20 -7.63 -4.57 -6.13
C VAL A 20 -7.95 -3.11 -5.74
N SER A 21 -7.71 -2.15 -6.64
CA SER A 21 -8.03 -0.75 -6.41
C SER A 21 -9.52 -0.53 -6.15
N SER A 22 -10.41 -1.33 -6.74
CA SER A 22 -11.86 -1.20 -6.50
C SER A 22 -12.23 -1.62 -5.08
N THR A 23 -11.71 -2.78 -4.62
CA THR A 23 -11.88 -3.25 -3.24
C THR A 23 -11.28 -2.26 -2.24
N ALA A 24 -10.12 -1.70 -2.56
CA ALA A 24 -9.48 -0.71 -1.69
C ALA A 24 -10.26 0.61 -1.62
N HIS A 25 -10.92 1.02 -2.70
CA HIS A 25 -11.76 2.22 -2.70
C HIS A 25 -12.92 2.09 -1.71
N GLU A 26 -13.62 0.96 -1.72
CA GLU A 26 -14.73 0.67 -0.79
C GLU A 26 -14.25 0.71 0.67
N VAL A 27 -13.10 0.10 0.96
CA VAL A 27 -12.53 0.15 2.31
C VAL A 27 -12.07 1.55 2.71
N VAL A 28 -11.55 2.36 1.78
CA VAL A 28 -11.25 3.77 2.06
C VAL A 28 -12.51 4.53 2.44
N ASP A 29 -13.62 4.34 1.72
CA ASP A 29 -14.89 5.00 2.02
C ASP A 29 -15.39 4.64 3.42
N ASP A 30 -15.41 3.34 3.75
CA ASP A 30 -15.83 2.85 5.07
C ASP A 30 -14.94 3.41 6.19
N MET A 31 -13.62 3.33 6.03
CA MET A 31 -12.68 3.80 7.06
C MET A 31 -12.68 5.33 7.19
N ARG A 32 -12.95 6.06 6.11
CA ARG A 32 -13.15 7.51 6.12
C ARG A 32 -14.43 7.89 6.85
N ALA A 33 -15.52 7.15 6.67
CA ALA A 33 -16.75 7.33 7.44
C ALA A 33 -16.54 7.10 8.94
N GLU A 34 -15.59 6.24 9.32
CA GLU A 34 -15.15 6.04 10.71
C GLU A 34 -14.18 7.12 11.23
N GLY A 35 -13.86 8.13 10.42
CA GLY A 35 -12.96 9.23 10.79
C GLY A 35 -11.46 8.89 10.66
N LYS A 36 -11.10 7.77 10.03
CA LYS A 36 -9.69 7.42 9.78
C LYS A 36 -9.20 8.11 8.51
N LYS A 37 -8.04 8.77 8.60
CA LYS A 37 -7.45 9.51 7.48
C LYS A 37 -6.65 8.60 6.55
N VAL A 38 -7.35 7.73 5.82
CA VAL A 38 -6.74 6.79 4.86
C VAL A 38 -6.91 7.25 3.42
N GLY A 39 -5.89 7.08 2.59
CA GLY A 39 -5.94 7.37 1.17
C GLY A 39 -5.58 6.17 0.31
N LEU A 40 -5.90 6.26 -0.98
CA LEU A 40 -5.60 5.24 -1.98
C LEU A 40 -4.94 5.91 -3.18
N VAL A 41 -3.95 5.25 -3.75
CA VAL A 41 -3.43 5.60 -5.08
C VAL A 41 -3.62 4.41 -5.99
N LYS A 42 -4.43 4.59 -7.03
CA LYS A 42 -4.47 3.65 -8.15
C LYS A 42 -3.38 4.02 -9.15
N GLN A 43 -2.31 3.23 -9.19
CA GLN A 43 -1.29 3.38 -10.21
C GLN A 43 -1.88 2.94 -11.57
N ARG A 44 -1.90 3.85 -12.55
CA ARG A 44 -2.44 3.57 -13.89
C ARG A 44 -1.37 3.12 -14.87
N PHE A 45 -0.13 3.53 -14.64
CA PHE A 45 1.02 3.22 -15.50
C PHE A 45 2.12 2.58 -14.67
N TRP A 46 2.58 1.41 -15.10
CA TRP A 46 3.74 0.74 -14.54
C TRP A 46 5.06 1.26 -15.15
N ARG A 47 5.08 1.42 -16.48
CA ARG A 47 6.20 2.00 -17.23
C ARG A 47 5.71 3.11 -18.17
N PRO A 48 6.41 4.27 -18.20
CA PRO A 48 7.45 4.68 -17.24
C PRO A 48 6.89 4.74 -15.80
N TYR A 49 7.72 4.38 -14.81
CA TYR A 49 7.28 4.32 -13.42
C TYR A 49 7.05 5.74 -12.87
N PRO A 50 5.91 6.03 -12.20
CA PRO A 50 5.54 7.39 -11.79
C PRO A 50 6.24 7.83 -10.48
N ALA A 51 7.57 7.70 -10.44
CA ALA A 51 8.38 7.94 -9.24
C ALA A 51 8.16 9.33 -8.63
N LYS A 52 8.12 10.39 -9.47
CA LYS A 52 7.96 11.78 -9.00
C LYS A 52 6.63 11.99 -8.27
N GLN A 53 5.54 11.46 -8.83
CA GLN A 53 4.21 11.61 -8.24
C GLN A 53 4.05 10.78 -6.95
N LEU A 54 4.55 9.54 -6.95
CA LEU A 54 4.48 8.70 -5.76
C LEU A 54 5.35 9.24 -4.62
N ARG A 55 6.55 9.77 -4.92
CA ARG A 55 7.41 10.45 -3.95
C ARG A 55 6.71 11.67 -3.33
N ALA A 56 6.07 12.50 -4.14
CA ALA A 56 5.35 13.69 -3.64
C ALA A 56 4.18 13.34 -2.69
N ILE A 57 3.61 12.14 -2.81
CA ILE A 57 2.63 11.61 -1.85
C ILE A 57 3.32 11.14 -0.57
N ALA A 58 4.42 10.39 -0.72
CA ALA A 58 5.21 9.88 0.39
C ALA A 58 5.75 11.00 1.31
N GLU A 59 6.05 12.18 0.76
CA GLU A 59 6.49 13.38 1.51
C GLU A 59 5.41 14.00 2.40
N LYS A 60 4.12 13.67 2.18
CA LYS A 60 2.98 14.30 2.86
C LYS A 60 2.29 13.40 3.89
N VAL A 61 2.57 12.10 3.86
CA VAL A 61 1.89 11.08 4.66
C VAL A 61 2.83 10.46 5.68
N LYS A 62 2.25 9.81 6.69
CA LYS A 62 2.98 9.22 7.83
C LYS A 62 3.33 7.74 7.63
N ALA A 63 2.70 7.06 6.67
CA ALA A 63 3.09 5.73 6.22
C ALA A 63 2.55 5.45 4.81
N VAL A 64 3.25 4.61 4.05
CA VAL A 64 2.83 4.17 2.72
C VAL A 64 2.84 2.65 2.63
N GLY A 65 1.74 2.09 2.14
CA GLY A 65 1.66 0.69 1.74
C GLY A 65 1.73 0.55 0.24
N VAL A 66 2.30 -0.55 -0.24
CA VAL A 66 2.19 -0.99 -1.62
C VAL A 66 1.56 -2.37 -1.62
N PHE A 67 0.54 -2.58 -2.43
CA PHE A 67 -0.04 -3.91 -2.65
C PHE A 67 0.52 -4.50 -3.94
N ASP A 68 1.11 -5.69 -3.84
CA ASP A 68 1.67 -6.43 -4.96
C ASP A 68 0.96 -7.78 -5.14
N ARG A 69 0.44 -8.01 -6.35
CA ARG A 69 -0.04 -9.33 -6.79
C ARG A 69 1.06 -10.11 -7.51
N ALA A 70 2.30 -9.92 -7.08
CA ALA A 70 3.48 -10.53 -7.64
C ALA A 70 4.57 -10.55 -6.57
N VAL A 71 5.56 -11.43 -6.73
CA VAL A 71 6.70 -11.49 -5.83
C VAL A 71 8.00 -11.51 -6.63
N SER A 72 8.96 -10.70 -6.18
CA SER A 72 10.37 -10.85 -6.53
C SER A 72 11.03 -11.70 -5.43
N TYR A 73 11.31 -12.97 -5.74
CA TYR A 73 11.80 -13.93 -4.75
C TYR A 73 13.05 -13.42 -4.01
N GLY A 74 13.04 -13.58 -2.68
CA GLY A 74 14.13 -13.14 -1.80
C GLY A 74 14.08 -11.67 -1.39
N VAL A 75 13.10 -10.89 -1.86
CA VAL A 75 12.99 -9.46 -1.54
C VAL A 75 11.57 -9.07 -1.12
N ALA A 76 10.72 -8.70 -2.08
CA ALA A 76 9.40 -8.12 -1.86
C ALA A 76 8.62 -8.13 -3.19
N GLY A 77 7.46 -7.51 -3.22
CA GLY A 77 6.72 -7.19 -4.42
C GLY A 77 7.49 -6.24 -5.36
N PRO A 78 7.36 -6.40 -6.70
CA PRO A 78 8.07 -5.56 -7.65
C PRO A 78 7.67 -4.08 -7.58
N SER A 79 6.39 -3.76 -7.32
CA SER A 79 5.91 -2.38 -7.16
C SER A 79 6.51 -1.71 -5.96
N PHE A 80 6.61 -2.46 -4.86
CA PHE A 80 7.22 -1.98 -3.65
C PHE A 80 8.70 -1.65 -3.83
N ILE A 81 9.47 -2.47 -4.55
CA ILE A 81 10.89 -2.23 -4.81
C ILE A 81 11.10 -0.91 -5.59
N GLU A 82 10.29 -0.69 -6.64
CA GLU A 82 10.32 0.55 -7.42
C GLU A 82 9.90 1.77 -6.56
N PHE A 83 8.86 1.61 -5.74
CA PHE A 83 8.39 2.67 -4.84
C PHE A 83 9.44 3.04 -3.81
N ARG A 84 10.09 2.04 -3.21
CA ARG A 84 11.17 2.25 -2.24
C ARG A 84 12.34 3.02 -2.83
N ASN A 85 12.70 2.73 -4.09
CA ASN A 85 13.68 3.53 -4.81
C ASN A 85 13.18 4.98 -5.01
N ALA A 86 11.92 5.18 -5.42
CA ALA A 86 11.35 6.52 -5.56
C ALA A 86 11.32 7.32 -4.23
N ALA A 87 11.03 6.63 -3.12
CA ALA A 87 10.98 7.17 -1.76
C ALA A 87 12.37 7.23 -1.08
N TYR A 88 13.45 6.85 -1.76
CA TYR A 88 14.78 6.82 -1.17
C TYR A 88 15.17 8.20 -0.60
N GLY A 89 15.68 8.17 0.64
CA GLY A 89 16.03 9.36 1.42
C GLY A 89 14.87 9.97 2.22
N LEU A 90 13.66 9.38 2.19
CA LEU A 90 12.55 9.76 3.07
C LEU A 90 12.47 8.80 4.26
N ASP A 91 12.22 9.34 5.45
CA ASP A 91 12.04 8.56 6.70
C ASP A 91 10.59 8.07 6.90
N VAL A 92 9.80 7.98 5.83
CA VAL A 92 8.42 7.50 5.90
C VAL A 92 8.39 5.97 6.00
N PRO A 93 7.70 5.38 6.98
CA PRO A 93 7.45 3.95 7.03
C PRO A 93 6.81 3.44 5.73
N THR A 94 7.48 2.52 5.05
CA THR A 94 6.98 1.86 3.84
C THR A 94 6.76 0.38 4.08
N MET A 95 5.62 -0.15 3.64
CA MET A 95 5.26 -1.56 3.80
C MET A 95 4.83 -2.17 2.48
N ASP A 96 5.16 -3.44 2.28
CA ASP A 96 4.70 -4.26 1.17
C ASP A 96 3.64 -5.25 1.66
N PHE A 97 2.61 -5.44 0.85
CA PHE A 97 1.52 -6.37 1.09
C PHE A 97 1.37 -7.25 -0.14
N ILE A 98 1.84 -8.49 -0.02
CA ILE A 98 1.79 -9.47 -1.10
C ILE A 98 0.52 -10.30 -0.93
N GLY A 99 -0.36 -10.29 -1.93
CA GLY A 99 -1.63 -11.01 -1.86
C GLY A 99 -2.22 -11.32 -3.23
N GLY A 100 -3.24 -12.19 -3.27
CA GLY A 100 -3.90 -12.58 -4.51
C GLY A 100 -3.04 -13.44 -5.46
N LEU A 101 -1.99 -14.07 -4.93
CA LEU A 101 -1.17 -15.02 -5.68
C LEU A 101 -1.98 -16.25 -6.08
N GLY A 102 -1.70 -16.80 -7.27
CA GLY A 102 -2.40 -17.98 -7.77
C GLY A 102 -3.90 -17.76 -8.04
N GLY A 103 -4.37 -16.51 -8.11
CA GLY A 103 -5.79 -16.20 -8.27
C GLY A 103 -6.59 -16.23 -6.99
N ASN A 104 -5.94 -16.32 -5.82
CA ASN A 104 -6.61 -16.16 -4.54
C ASN A 104 -7.32 -14.80 -4.46
N ASP A 105 -8.46 -14.80 -3.77
CA ASP A 105 -9.25 -13.59 -3.59
C ASP A 105 -8.56 -12.62 -2.62
N VAL A 106 -8.84 -11.32 -2.79
CA VAL A 106 -8.41 -10.24 -1.91
C VAL A 106 -9.66 -9.53 -1.43
N THR A 107 -10.00 -9.79 -0.18
CA THR A 107 -11.27 -9.39 0.43
C THR A 107 -11.20 -7.98 1.02
N LEU A 108 -12.38 -7.40 1.34
CA LEU A 108 -12.47 -6.13 2.08
C LEU A 108 -11.75 -6.23 3.45
N ALA A 109 -11.86 -7.37 4.13
CA ALA A 109 -11.17 -7.62 5.39
C ALA A 109 -9.64 -7.59 5.24
N ASP A 110 -9.11 -8.11 4.14
CA ASP A 110 -7.67 -8.06 3.86
C ASP A 110 -7.19 -6.62 3.68
N ILE A 111 -7.89 -5.83 2.88
CA ILE A 111 -7.52 -4.42 2.66
C ILE A 111 -7.68 -3.60 3.94
N ARG A 112 -8.70 -3.90 4.75
CA ARG A 112 -8.89 -3.23 6.04
C ARG A 112 -7.74 -3.54 7.00
N LEU A 113 -7.29 -4.80 7.06
CA LEU A 113 -6.11 -5.19 7.82
C LEU A 113 -4.86 -4.44 7.35
N ILE A 114 -4.66 -4.28 6.03
CA ILE A 114 -3.56 -3.48 5.47
C ILE A 114 -3.58 -2.06 6.04
N TYR A 115 -4.73 -1.38 5.99
CA TYR A 115 -4.84 -0.03 6.52
C TYR A 115 -4.64 0.05 8.03
N GLU A 116 -5.10 -0.93 8.81
CA GLU A 116 -4.83 -1.00 10.24
C GLU A 116 -3.34 -1.10 10.54
N ARG A 117 -2.60 -1.91 9.76
CA ARG A 117 -1.14 -2.02 9.86
C ARG A 117 -0.41 -0.74 9.46
N LEU A 118 -0.89 -0.04 8.43
CA LEU A 118 -0.35 1.25 8.03
C LEU A 118 -0.57 2.31 9.11
N LEU A 119 -1.77 2.37 9.69
CA LEU A 119 -2.08 3.31 10.79
C LEU A 119 -1.26 3.00 12.05
N GLU A 120 -0.99 1.73 12.33
CA GLU A 120 -0.06 1.31 13.40
C GLU A 120 1.36 1.83 13.11
N ALA A 121 1.89 1.60 11.91
CA ALA A 121 3.22 2.07 11.50
C ALA A 121 3.34 3.61 11.52
N ALA A 122 2.27 4.32 11.13
CA ALA A 122 2.21 5.79 11.18
C ALA A 122 2.27 6.33 12.62
N LYS A 123 1.77 5.57 13.61
CA LYS A 123 1.84 5.95 15.03
C LYS A 123 3.20 5.64 15.65
N THR A 124 3.80 4.51 15.29
CA THR A 124 5.06 4.03 15.89
C THR A 124 6.31 4.53 15.16
N GLY A 125 6.15 5.08 13.94
CA GLY A 125 7.25 5.50 13.08
C GLY A 125 8.00 4.34 12.43
N LYS A 126 7.51 3.10 12.53
CA LYS A 126 8.15 1.93 11.91
C LYS A 126 7.17 0.81 11.61
N PRO A 127 7.37 0.04 10.52
CA PRO A 127 6.54 -1.11 10.24
C PRO A 127 6.83 -2.25 11.24
N ARG A 128 5.79 -2.97 11.69
CA ARG A 128 5.98 -4.21 12.47
C ARG A 128 6.70 -5.27 11.64
N ARG A 129 6.32 -5.38 10.37
CA ARG A 129 6.97 -6.16 9.33
C ARG A 129 6.97 -5.35 8.05
N GLU A 130 8.09 -5.35 7.37
CA GLU A 130 8.22 -4.61 6.13
C GLU A 130 7.45 -5.27 4.98
N VAL A 131 7.48 -6.60 4.91
CA VAL A 131 6.75 -7.40 3.92
C VAL A 131 5.75 -8.28 4.65
N THR A 132 4.47 -8.16 4.29
CA THR A 132 3.38 -8.97 4.85
C THR A 132 2.74 -9.78 3.75
N TRP A 133 2.59 -11.08 3.97
CA TRP A 133 1.94 -11.97 3.03
C TRP A 133 0.49 -12.24 3.46
N LEU A 134 -0.46 -11.91 2.59
CA LEU A 134 -1.89 -12.00 2.85
C LEU A 134 -2.43 -13.34 2.34
N ASN A 135 -3.14 -14.06 3.21
CA ASN A 135 -3.84 -15.32 2.89
C ASN A 135 -2.96 -16.40 2.24
N THR A 136 -1.66 -16.40 2.53
CA THR A 136 -0.72 -17.43 2.08
C THR A 136 -0.42 -18.44 3.19
N ARG A 137 -0.44 -19.72 2.86
CA ARG A 137 -0.04 -20.81 3.76
C ARG A 137 1.49 -20.96 3.77
N GLY A 138 2.05 -21.35 4.91
CA GLY A 138 3.48 -21.68 5.03
C GLY A 138 4.41 -20.48 5.15
N VAL A 139 3.87 -19.26 5.29
CA VAL A 139 4.64 -18.07 5.64
C VAL A 139 4.19 -17.66 7.04
N GLU A 140 5.13 -17.46 7.97
CA GLU A 140 4.78 -16.91 9.28
C GLU A 140 4.18 -15.52 9.11
N GLN A 141 3.07 -15.22 9.80
CA GLN A 141 2.38 -13.92 9.75
C GLN A 141 2.82 -12.96 10.85
#